data_AF-A0A6A6NA66-F1
#
_entry.id   AF-A0A6A6NA66-F1
#
_cell.length_a   1.000
_cell.length_b   1.000
_cell.length_c   1.000
_cell.angle_alpha   90.00
_cell.angle_beta   90.00
_cell.angle_gamma   90.00
#
_symmetry.space_group_name_H-M   'P 1'
#
loop_
_entity.id
_entity.type
_entity.pdbx_description
1 polymer ?
#
loop_
_entity_poly.entity_id
_entity_poly.type
_entity_poly.pdbx_seq_one_letter_code
_entity_poly.pdbx_strand_id
1 'polypeptide(L)'
;MPHFYQISEFVLVGLDTWKVVWNPWDKKAKAMPDCGDEDYKHMLCVEAACVEKPITLKPGEEWKGRQELSVVPSSYCSGQLDPERALRV
;
A
#
# COMPACT_ATOMS: atom_id res chain seq x y z
N MET A 1 -8.68 -15.27 -12.47
CA MET A 1 -9.52 -14.27 -11.80
C MET A 1 -8.92 -14.04 -10.42
N PRO A 2 -8.52 -12.82 -10.02
CA PRO A 2 -7.94 -12.60 -8.71
C PRO A 2 -9.01 -12.78 -7.62
N HIS A 3 -8.74 -13.62 -6.63
CA HIS A 3 -9.58 -13.77 -5.44
C HIS A 3 -9.19 -12.67 -4.44
N PHE A 4 -10.15 -11.80 -4.11
CA PHE A 4 -9.96 -10.74 -3.11
C PHE A 4 -10.43 -11.27 -1.75
N TYR A 5 -9.57 -11.24 -0.74
CA TYR A 5 -9.96 -11.56 0.63
C TYR A 5 -10.31 -10.26 1.37
N GLN A 6 -11.60 -10.05 1.59
CA GLN A 6 -12.14 -8.89 2.29
C GLN A 6 -12.14 -9.14 3.80
N ILE A 7 -11.17 -8.55 4.52
CA ILE A 7 -11.24 -8.41 5.98
C ILE A 7 -11.47 -6.91 6.25
N SER A 8 -12.75 -6.54 6.38
CA SER A 8 -13.26 -5.22 6.80
C SER A 8 -12.46 -3.98 6.33
N GLU A 9 -12.94 -3.37 5.24
CA GLU A 9 -12.55 -2.03 4.77
C GLU A 9 -11.13 -1.97 4.16
N PHE A 10 -11.08 -2.46 2.91
CA PHE A 10 -9.97 -2.48 1.93
C PHE A 10 -8.57 -2.74 2.48
N VAL A 11 -8.24 -4.04 2.54
CA VAL A 11 -6.87 -4.56 2.48
C VAL A 11 -6.70 -5.21 1.10
N LEU A 12 -6.02 -4.54 0.16
CA LEU A 12 -5.64 -5.20 -1.10
C LEU A 12 -4.36 -6.03 -0.86
N VAL A 13 -4.52 -7.28 -0.45
CA VAL A 13 -3.48 -8.31 -0.63
C VAL A 13 -3.67 -8.85 -2.04
N GLY A 14 -2.82 -8.44 -2.98
CA GLY A 14 -2.72 -9.15 -4.25
C GLY A 14 -2.16 -10.53 -3.97
N LEU A 15 -2.81 -11.60 -4.45
CA LEU A 15 -2.47 -13.00 -4.14
C LEU A 15 -1.06 -13.46 -4.55
N ASP A 16 -0.29 -12.58 -5.18
CA ASP A 16 1.07 -12.83 -5.62
C ASP A 16 2.04 -11.73 -5.16
N THR A 17 1.61 -10.85 -4.24
CA THR A 17 2.38 -9.67 -3.83
C THR A 17 2.39 -9.52 -2.30
N TRP A 18 3.59 -9.36 -1.72
CA TRP A 18 3.82 -9.09 -0.30
C TRP A 18 3.46 -7.65 0.09
N LYS A 19 2.24 -7.22 -0.22
CA LYS A 19 1.80 -5.83 -0.08
C LYS A 19 0.44 -5.78 0.57
N VAL A 20 0.30 -4.90 1.56
CA VAL A 20 -0.97 -4.49 2.14
C VAL A 20 -1.18 -3.02 1.82
N VAL A 21 -2.36 -2.70 1.31
CA VAL A 21 -2.80 -1.32 1.09
C VAL A 21 -4.03 -1.11 1.97
N TRP A 22 -3.98 -0.13 2.87
CA TRP A 22 -5.02 0.06 3.88
C TRP A 22 -5.33 1.54 4.13
N ASN A 23 -6.61 1.83 4.43
CA ASN A 23 -7.08 3.12 4.90
C ASN A 23 -8.22 2.88 5.93
N PRO A 24 -8.25 3.58 7.08
CA PRO A 24 -9.25 3.34 8.11
C PRO A 24 -10.68 3.75 7.70
N TRP A 25 -10.80 4.69 6.78
CA TRP A 25 -12.06 5.31 6.43
C TRP A 25 -12.77 5.97 7.62
N ASP A 26 -13.92 6.59 7.35
CA ASP A 26 -14.64 7.46 8.29
C ASP A 26 -14.91 6.81 9.66
N LYS A 27 -15.59 5.65 9.68
CA LYS A 27 -16.03 5.03 10.94
C LYS A 27 -14.88 4.60 11.82
N LYS A 28 -13.81 4.04 11.23
CA LYS A 28 -12.67 3.54 12.00
C LYS A 28 -11.75 4.69 12.43
N ALA A 29 -11.58 5.72 11.60
CA ALA A 29 -10.84 6.93 11.98
C ALA A 29 -11.43 7.58 13.24
N LYS A 30 -12.76 7.82 13.25
CA LYS A 30 -13.47 8.38 14.42
C LYS A 30 -13.40 7.53 15.69
N ALA A 31 -13.12 6.23 15.56
CA ALA A 31 -13.01 5.31 16.68
C ALA A 31 -11.57 5.20 17.23
N MET A 32 -10.57 5.74 16.52
CA MET A 32 -9.16 5.70 16.92
C MET A 32 -8.78 7.01 17.64
N PRO A 33 -8.50 6.99 18.96
CA PRO A 33 -8.25 8.22 19.73
C PRO A 33 -7.03 9.03 19.29
N ASP A 34 -6.13 8.42 18.53
CA ASP A 34 -4.90 8.98 18.00
C ASP A 34 -5.01 9.38 16.51
N CYS A 35 -6.20 9.27 15.91
CA CYS A 35 -6.49 9.67 14.54
C CYS A 35 -7.59 10.74 14.53
N GLY A 36 -7.36 11.85 13.84
CA GLY A 36 -8.41 12.85 13.62
C GLY A 36 -9.51 12.31 12.71
N ASP A 37 -10.75 12.76 12.93
CA ASP A 37 -11.96 12.32 12.21
C ASP A 37 -11.80 12.36 10.67
N GLU A 38 -10.98 13.26 10.15
CA GLU A 38 -10.78 13.53 8.72
C GLU A 38 -9.38 13.15 8.21
N ASP A 39 -8.49 12.66 9.07
CA ASP A 39 -7.09 12.35 8.71
C ASP A 39 -7.03 11.25 7.65
N TYR A 40 -8.00 10.33 7.65
CA TYR A 40 -8.12 9.26 6.67
C TYR A 40 -8.16 9.78 5.21
N LYS A 41 -8.61 11.02 4.98
CA LYS A 41 -8.64 11.62 3.63
C LYS A 41 -7.25 11.99 3.10
N HIS A 42 -6.27 12.08 3.98
CA HIS A 42 -4.92 12.56 3.67
C HIS A 42 -3.83 11.48 3.84
N MET A 43 -4.22 10.23 4.06
CA MET A 43 -3.29 9.13 4.27
C MET A 43 -3.67 7.86 3.50
N LEU A 44 -2.67 7.04 3.23
CA LEU A 44 -2.82 5.68 2.73
C LEU A 44 -1.64 4.86 3.27
N CYS A 45 -1.93 3.72 3.88
CA CYS A 45 -0.90 2.80 4.31
C CYS A 45 -0.51 1.90 3.13
N VAL A 46 0.78 1.83 2.84
CA VAL A 46 1.38 0.87 1.90
C VAL A 46 2.47 0.12 2.65
N GLU A 47 2.23 -1.16 2.89
CA GLU A 47 3.02 -2.00 3.79
C GLU A 47 3.60 -3.18 3.02
N ALA A 48 4.92 -3.34 3.06
CA ALA A 48 5.61 -4.54 2.59
C ALA A 48 5.47 -5.63 3.67
N ALA A 49 4.59 -6.60 3.43
CA ALA A 49 4.16 -7.54 4.46
C ALA A 49 4.09 -8.98 3.93
N CYS A 50 4.66 -9.92 4.69
CA CYS A 50 4.53 -11.36 4.46
C CYS A 50 3.50 -11.94 5.45
N VAL A 51 2.22 -11.74 5.15
CA VAL A 51 1.10 -12.03 6.08
C VAL A 51 0.27 -13.24 5.70
N GLU A 52 0.19 -13.59 4.41
CA GLU A 52 -0.62 -14.71 3.93
C GLU A 52 0.03 -16.07 4.24
N LYS A 53 1.35 -16.17 4.05
CA LYS A 53 2.13 -17.40 4.26
C LYS A 53 3.22 -17.14 5.30
N PRO A 54 3.07 -17.67 6.53
CA PRO A 54 4.07 -17.48 7.58
C PRO A 54 5.45 -18.01 7.17
N ILE A 55 6.50 -17.25 7.45
CA ILE A 55 7.88 -17.69 7.28
C ILE A 55 8.28 -18.51 8.50
N THR A 56 8.67 -19.76 8.29
CA THR A 56 9.20 -20.64 9.35
C THR A 56 10.71 -20.70 9.21
N LEU A 57 11.44 -20.39 10.29
CA LEU A 57 12.90 -20.45 10.33
C LEU A 57 13.38 -21.61 11.20
N LYS A 58 14.37 -22.36 10.72
CA LYS A 58 15.12 -23.37 11.48
C LYS A 58 16.26 -22.70 12.26
N PRO A 59 16.87 -23.39 13.24
CA PRO A 59 18.04 -22.87 13.93
C PRO A 59 19.15 -22.47 12.95
N GLY A 60 19.64 -21.24 13.09
CA GLY A 60 20.67 -20.67 12.22
C GLY A 60 20.17 -20.01 10.93
N GLU A 61 18.87 -20.09 10.62
CA GLU A 61 18.28 -19.36 9.50
C GLU A 61 17.90 -17.92 9.89
N GLU A 62 17.86 -17.03 8.90
CA GLU A 62 17.53 -15.62 9.04
C GLU A 62 16.49 -15.22 7.98
N TRP A 63 15.55 -14.37 8.35
CA TRP A 63 14.66 -13.70 7.39
C TRP A 63 14.91 -12.19 7.43
N LYS A 64 14.93 -11.57 6.24
CA LYS A 64 15.10 -10.11 6.07
C LYS A 64 13.95 -9.55 5.25
N GLY A 65 13.28 -8.53 5.80
CA GLY A 65 12.35 -7.67 5.08
C GLY A 65 12.98 -6.29 4.85
N ARG A 66 12.65 -5.65 3.72
CA ARG A 66 13.06 -4.27 3.43
C ARG A 66 11.93 -3.56 2.70
N GLN A 67 11.59 -2.37 3.18
CA GLN A 67 10.76 -1.40 2.47
C GLN A 67 11.60 -0.15 2.21
N GLU A 68 11.60 0.33 0.97
CA GLU A 68 12.27 1.56 0.57
C GLU A 68 11.23 2.49 -0.04
N LEU A 69 11.21 3.73 0.44
CA LEU A 69 10.34 4.79 -0.07
C LEU A 69 11.23 5.90 -0.60
N SER A 70 10.99 6.30 -1.84
CA SER A 70 11.66 7.44 -2.47
C SER A 70 10.61 8.40 -3.02
N VAL A 71 10.83 9.69 -2.79
CA VAL A 71 10.05 10.73 -3.43
C VAL A 71 10.76 11.07 -4.72
N VAL A 72 10.09 10.84 -5.85
CA VAL A 72 10.57 11.25 -7.16
C VAL A 72 9.72 12.41 -7.67
N PRO A 73 10.29 13.38 -8.40
CA PRO A 73 9.50 14.40 -9.07
C PRO A 73 8.45 13.73 -9.98
N SER A 74 7.22 14.25 -9.93
CA SER A 74 6.18 13.80 -10.85
C SER A 74 6.61 14.10 -12.29
N SER A 75 6.59 13.08 -13.14
CA SER A 75 6.78 13.21 -14.59
C SER A 75 5.66 14.01 -15.28
N TYR A 76 4.49 14.13 -14.62
CA TYR A 76 3.36 14.96 -15.03
C TYR A 76 3.63 16.46 -14.78
N CYS A 77 4.34 16.82 -13.70
CA CYS A 77 4.66 18.21 -13.37
C CYS A 77 6.03 18.67 -13.90
N SER A 78 6.88 17.75 -14.35
CA SER A 78 8.16 18.05 -14.98
C SER A 78 8.09 18.23 -16.50
N GLY A 79 6.91 18.07 -17.12
CA GLY A 79 6.69 18.21 -18.56
C GLY A 79 7.24 17.06 -19.42
N GLN A 80 7.75 15.99 -18.82
CA GLN A 80 8.31 14.83 -19.54
C GLN A 80 7.25 13.84 -20.04
N LEU A 81 6.05 13.82 -19.45
CA LEU A 81 4.92 12.98 -19.87
C LEU A 81 3.65 13.82 -20.04
N ASP A 82 3.69 14.81 -20.93
CA ASP A 82 2.49 15.49 -21.41
C ASP A 82 1.59 14.47 -22.14
N PRO A 83 0.38 14.16 -21.62
CA PRO A 83 -0.52 13.19 -22.26
C PRO A 83 -0.92 13.61 -23.68
N GLU A 84 -0.92 14.90 -24.04
CA GLU A 84 -1.17 15.34 -25.41
C GLU A 84 0.00 15.06 -26.38
N ARG A 85 1.24 14.95 -25.88
CA ARG A 85 2.40 14.53 -26.68
C ARG A 85 2.53 13.02 -26.76
N ALA A 86 2.13 12.29 -25.72
CA ALA A 86 2.20 10.83 -25.69
C ALA A 86 1.17 10.13 -26.63
N LEU A 87 0.08 10.82 -26.98
CA LEU A 87 -0.98 10.32 -27.86
C LEU A 87 -0.78 10.66 -29.36
N ARG A 88 0.32 11.35 -29.71
CA ARG A 88 0.66 11.71 -31.11
C ARG A 88 1.72 10.78 -31.71
N VAL A 89 1.57 9.47 -31.51
CA VAL A 89 2.32 8.43 -32.25
C VAL A 89 1.36 7.73 -33.20
#